data_AF-A0A2T6G529-F1
#
_entry.id   AF-A0A2T6G529-F1
#
_cell.length_a   1.000
_cell.length_b   1.000
_cell.length_c   1.000
_cell.angle_alpha   90.00
_cell.angle_beta   90.00
_cell.angle_gamma   90.00
#
_symmetry.space_group_name_H-M   'P 1'
#
loop_
_entity.id
_entity.type
_entity.pdbx_description
1 polymer ?
#
loop_
_entity_poly.entity_id
_entity_poly.type
_entity_poly.pdbx_seq_one_letter_code
_entity_poly.pdbx_strand_id
1 'polypeptide(L)'
;MSPKEAVAAALFHVVLDQKENNESSWKRLNIHAGSPILVYDTSGEKHSYIVNLEANNEEKGFVEVSYYKDDNPILSLDIIVIEWKMMT
;
A
#
# COMPACT_ATOMS: atom_id res chain seq x y z
N MET A 1 -4.13 8.69 13.02
CA MET A 1 -2.79 8.32 12.50
C MET A 1 -2.24 9.48 11.68
N SER A 2 -0.93 9.74 11.73
CA SER A 2 -0.28 10.76 10.89
C SER A 2 0.08 10.21 9.51
N PRO A 3 0.25 11.07 8.49
CA PRO A 3 0.72 10.66 7.16
C PRO A 3 2.01 9.82 7.19
N LYS A 4 2.98 10.23 8.03
CA LYS A 4 4.26 9.52 8.19
C LYS A 4 4.09 8.13 8.79
N GLU A 5 3.19 7.98 9.76
CA GLU A 5 2.87 6.68 10.36
C GLU A 5 2.19 5.76 9.35
N ALA A 6 1.32 6.29 8.48
CA ALA A 6 0.69 5.50 7.43
C ALA A 6 1.71 4.93 6.42
N VAL A 7 2.67 5.74 5.99
CA VAL A 7 3.78 5.29 5.13
C VAL A 7 4.60 4.20 5.83
N ALA A 8 4.92 4.38 7.11
CA ALA A 8 5.67 3.39 7.87
C ALA A 8 4.91 2.07 8.00
N ALA A 9 3.61 2.11 8.26
CA ALA A 9 2.75 0.92 8.35
C ALA A 9 2.66 0.18 7.00
N ALA A 10 2.47 0.91 5.90
CA ALA A 10 2.44 0.35 4.56
C ALA A 10 3.75 -0.38 4.21
N LEU A 11 4.89 0.28 4.42
CA LEU A 11 6.20 -0.33 4.15
C LEU A 11 6.51 -1.51 5.08
N PHE A 12 6.10 -1.44 6.35
CA PHE A 12 6.23 -2.57 7.27
C PHE A 12 5.46 -3.79 6.75
N HIS A 13 4.24 -3.59 6.24
CA HIS A 13 3.44 -4.68 5.68
C HIS A 13 4.11 -5.30 4.46
N VAL A 14 4.59 -4.47 3.53
CA VAL A 14 5.33 -4.93 2.34
C VAL A 14 6.52 -5.80 2.77
N VAL A 15 7.32 -5.35 3.74
CA VAL A 15 8.48 -6.11 4.23
C VAL A 15 8.06 -7.44 4.87
N LEU A 16 6.94 -7.46 5.58
CA LEU A 16 6.41 -8.67 6.18
C LEU A 16 5.96 -9.66 5.10
N ASP A 17 5.17 -9.20 4.11
CA ASP A 17 4.73 -10.03 2.97
C ASP A 17 5.94 -10.55 2.18
N GLN A 18 6.94 -9.70 1.89
CA GLN A 18 8.18 -10.14 1.25
C GLN A 18 8.93 -11.22 2.02
N LYS A 19 8.84 -11.25 3.36
CA LYS A 19 9.50 -12.27 4.20
C LYS A 19 8.71 -13.56 4.27
N GLU A 20 7.42 -13.45 4.58
CA GLU A 20 6.57 -14.59 4.92
C GLU A 20 5.93 -15.25 3.69
N ASN A 21 5.70 -14.49 2.63
CA ASN A 21 5.06 -14.96 1.41
C ASN A 21 6.10 -15.15 0.29
N ASN A 22 6.26 -16.39 -0.18
CA ASN A 22 7.19 -16.70 -1.28
C ASN A 22 6.65 -16.33 -2.66
N GLU A 23 5.34 -16.15 -2.79
CA GLU A 23 4.64 -15.79 -4.02
C GLU A 23 4.26 -14.31 -4.07
N SER A 24 4.74 -13.51 -3.11
CA SER A 24 4.52 -12.06 -3.06
C SER A 24 4.87 -11.41 -4.40
N SER A 25 3.96 -10.59 -4.93
CA SER A 25 4.24 -9.76 -6.10
C SER A 25 5.35 -8.75 -5.85
N TRP A 26 5.62 -8.43 -4.58
CA TRP A 26 6.69 -7.54 -4.15
C TRP A 26 7.98 -8.29 -3.82
N LYS A 27 8.03 -9.61 -3.95
CA LYS A 27 9.20 -10.43 -3.58
C LYS A 27 10.47 -9.89 -4.25
N ARG A 28 11.51 -9.62 -3.44
CA ARG A 28 12.82 -9.11 -3.87
C ARG A 28 12.80 -7.75 -4.58
N LEU A 29 11.68 -7.02 -4.57
CA LEU A 29 11.63 -5.65 -5.08
C LEU A 29 12.07 -4.66 -4.00
N ASN A 30 12.75 -3.58 -4.41
CA ASN A 30 12.94 -2.42 -3.56
C ASN A 30 11.75 -1.49 -3.71
N ILE A 31 10.81 -1.57 -2.76
CA ILE A 31 9.55 -0.80 -2.80
C ILE A 31 9.78 0.59 -2.20
N HIS A 32 9.29 1.60 -2.91
CA HIS A 32 9.18 2.97 -2.45
C HIS A 32 7.71 3.32 -2.22
N ALA A 33 7.43 4.13 -1.20
CA ALA A 33 6.08 4.59 -0.90
C ALA A 33 5.93 6.05 -1.32
N GLY A 34 4.85 6.33 -2.04
CA GLY A 34 4.45 7.68 -2.40
C GLY A 34 3.92 8.49 -1.21
N SER A 35 3.51 9.73 -1.49
CA SER A 35 2.82 10.54 -0.49
C SER A 35 1.44 9.92 -0.20
N PRO A 36 1.06 9.76 1.07
CA PRO A 36 -0.21 9.14 1.44
C PRO A 36 -1.38 10.06 1.09
N ILE A 37 -2.46 9.46 0.58
CA ILE A 37 -3.71 10.13 0.22
C ILE A 37 -4.71 9.89 1.34
N LEU A 38 -5.25 10.94 1.95
CA LEU A 38 -6.26 10.83 2.99
C LEU A 38 -7.63 10.51 2.39
N VAL A 39 -8.27 9.46 2.90
CA VAL A 39 -9.61 9.00 2.51
C VAL A 39 -10.60 9.37 3.61
N TYR A 40 -11.79 9.80 3.19
CA TYR A 40 -12.91 10.15 4.04
C TYR A 40 -14.06 9.19 3.79
N ASP A 41 -14.83 8.87 4.83
CA ASP A 41 -16.04 8.06 4.68
C ASP A 41 -17.23 8.89 4.16
N THR A 42 -18.39 8.24 4.03
CA THR A 42 -19.62 8.89 3.55
C THR A 42 -20.18 9.96 4.50
N SER A 43 -19.74 9.99 5.76
CA SER A 43 -20.09 11.02 6.74
C SER A 43 -19.15 12.22 6.70
N GLY A 44 -18.05 12.13 5.95
CA GLY A 44 -17.00 13.15 5.87
C GLY A 44 -15.95 13.02 6.98
N GLU A 45 -15.96 11.93 7.75
CA GLU A 45 -14.96 11.64 8.77
C GLU A 45 -13.72 11.00 8.14
N LYS A 46 -12.55 11.23 8.76
CA LYS A 46 -11.28 10.67 8.29
C LYS A 46 -11.27 9.17 8.51
N HIS A 47 -11.16 8.40 7.44
CA HIS A 47 -11.32 6.95 7.48
C HIS A 47 -9.97 6.22 7.39
N SER A 48 -9.18 6.51 6.36
CA SER A 48 -7.95 5.77 6.04
C SER A 48 -6.95 6.62 5.26
N TYR A 49 -5.77 6.07 5.02
CA TYR A 49 -4.81 6.57 4.05
C TYR A 49 -4.57 5.51 2.98
N ILE A 50 -4.52 5.93 1.71
CA ILE A 50 -3.99 5.10 0.63
C ILE A 50 -2.52 5.46 0.43
N VAL A 51 -1.65 4.46 0.46
CA VAL A 51 -0.21 4.61 0.20
C VAL A 51 0.13 3.85 -1.07
N ASN A 52 0.33 4.57 -2.16
CA ASN A 52 0.76 3.99 -3.43
C ASN A 52 2.21 3.51 -3.32
N LEU A 53 2.48 2.36 -3.92
CA LEU A 53 3.77 1.68 -3.89
C LEU A 53 4.35 1.60 -5.29
N GLU A 54 5.63 1.93 -5.40
CA GLU A 54 6.36 1.92 -6.67
C GLU A 54 7.67 1.14 -6.55
N ALA A 55 8.08 0.52 -7.66
CA ALA A 55 9.39 -0.10 -7.81
C ALA A 55 9.82 0.00 -9.26
N ASN A 56 11.10 0.29 -9.50
CA ASN A 56 11.65 0.47 -10.85
C ASN A 56 10.90 1.53 -11.68
N ASN A 57 10.43 2.61 -11.03
CA ASN A 57 9.59 3.67 -11.64
C ASN A 57 8.24 3.19 -12.19
N GLU A 58 7.76 2.04 -11.74
CA GLU A 58 6.43 1.51 -12.07
C GLU A 58 5.60 1.36 -10.80
N GLU A 59 4.31 1.65 -10.92
CA GLU A 59 3.33 1.38 -9.86
C GLU A 59 3.18 -0.14 -9.65
N LYS A 60 3.27 -0.58 -8.39
CA LYS A 60 3.18 -2.00 -8.00
C LYS A 60 1.96 -2.32 -7.13
N GLY A 61 1.11 -1.33 -6.88
CA GLY A 61 -0.09 -1.46 -6.05
C GLY A 61 -0.15 -0.40 -4.96
N PHE A 62 -0.99 -0.65 -3.96
CA PHE A 62 -1.15 0.24 -2.82
C PHE A 62 -1.44 -0.55 -1.53
N VAL A 63 -1.23 0.10 -0.40
CA VAL A 63 -1.71 -0.36 0.90
C VAL A 63 -2.66 0.68 1.46
N GLU A 64 -3.85 0.24 1.86
CA GLU A 64 -4.79 1.09 2.60
C GLU A 64 -4.59 0.87 4.10
N VAL A 65 -4.29 1.97 4.80
CA VAL A 65 -3.94 1.99 6.21
C VAL A 65 -5.03 2.74 6.98
N SER A 66 -5.57 2.15 8.05
CA SER A 66 -6.60 2.80 8.87
C SER A 66 -6.10 4.13 9.45
N TYR A 67 -6.98 5.14 9.48
CA TYR A 67 -6.67 6.37 10.19
C TYR A 67 -6.69 6.17 11.72
N TYR A 68 -7.47 5.21 12.22
CA TYR A 68 -7.62 4.94 13.64
C TYR A 68 -6.61 3.89 14.10
N LYS A 69 -5.85 4.20 15.16
CA LYS A 69 -4.79 3.31 15.68
C LYS A 69 -5.32 2.09 16.42
N ASP A 70 -6.55 2.18 16.90
CA ASP A 70 -7.23 1.13 17.66
C ASP A 70 -7.89 0.09 16.75
N ASP A 71 -7.97 0.38 15.44
CA ASP A 71 -8.41 -0.57 14.42
C ASP A 71 -7.22 -1.41 13.93
N ASN A 72 -7.52 -2.53 13.25
CA ASN A 72 -6.52 -3.23 12.46
C ASN A 72 -5.87 -2.21 11.49
N PRO A 73 -4.55 -1.96 11.58
CA PRO A 73 -3.95 -0.82 10.92
C PRO A 73 -3.96 -0.95 9.40
N ILE A 74 -4.20 -2.14 8.86
CA ILE A 74 -4.25 -2.41 7.42
C ILE A 74 -5.66 -2.87 7.09
N LEU A 75 -6.33 -2.09 6.26
CA LEU A 75 -7.74 -2.29 5.91
C LEU A 75 -7.90 -3.02 4.58
N SER A 76 -6.98 -2.80 3.65
CA SER A 76 -6.97 -3.42 2.33
C SER A 76 -5.56 -3.44 1.74
N LEU A 77 -5.32 -4.40 0.85
CA LEU A 77 -4.12 -4.49 0.02
C LEU A 77 -4.55 -4.86 -1.40
N ASP A 78 -3.98 -4.19 -2.40
CA ASP A 78 -4.22 -4.52 -3.80
C ASP A 78 -2.92 -4.52 -4.61
N ILE A 79 -2.82 -5.48 -5.52
CA ILE A 79 -1.67 -5.69 -6.40
C ILE A 79 -2.11 -5.28 -7.80
N ILE A 80 -1.50 -4.23 -8.34
CA ILE A 80 -1.69 -3.90 -9.75
C ILE A 80 -0.72 -4.79 -10.56
N VAL A 81 -1.24 -5.89 -11.11
CA VAL A 81 -0.55 -6.64 -12.17
C VAL A 81 -0.82 -5.92 -13.49
N ILE A 82 0.10 -5.05 -13.91
CA ILE A 82 0.00 -4.47 -15.26
C ILE A 82 0.53 -5.50 -16.26
N GLU A 83 -0.34 -6.42 -16.71
CA GLU A 83 -0.09 -7.19 -17.93
C GLU A 83 -0.22 -6.24 -19.14
N TRP A 84 0.88 -5.58 -19.53
CA TRP A 84 0.97 -5.05 -20.89
C TRP A 84 1.12 -6.25 -21.84
N LYS A 85 -0.01 -6.83 -22.27
CA LYS A 85 -0.04 -7.56 -23.53
C LYS A 85 0.31 -6.55 -24.61
N MET A 86 1.56 -6.53 -25.04
CA MET A 86 1.93 -5.91 -26.30
C MET A 86 1.10 -6.61 -27.38
N MET A 87 0.04 -5.95 -27.84
CA MET A 87 -0.64 -6.32 -29.07
C MET A 87 0.40 -6.12 -30.18
N THR A 88 0.97 -7.24 -30.62
CA THR A 88 1.79 -7.35 -31.83
C THR A 88 0.89 -7.61 -33.01
#